data_AF-A0A1J3HU14-F1
#
_entry.id   AF-A0A1J3HU14-F1
#
_cell.length_a   1.000
_cell.length_b   1.000
_cell.length_c   1.000
_cell.angle_alpha   90.00
_cell.angle_beta   90.00
_cell.angle_gamma   90.00
#
_symmetry.space_group_name_H-M   'P 1'
#
loop_
_entity.id
_entity.type
_entity.pdbx_description
1 polymer ?
#
loop_
_entity_poly.entity_id
_entity_poly.type
_entity_poly.pdbx_seq_one_letter_code
_entity_poly.pdbx_strand_id
1 'polypeptide(L)'
;ERVATRRACTPKYVGAVFIERVGIIEGIVPQHIAISMKVMFGLRLSYTASYRALRAAQEYVRGTAEDGYANLASYLHRTKEANPGTITDLVRD
;
A
#
# COMPACT_ATOMS: atom_id res chain seq x y z
N GLU A 1 12.55 -34.22 12.41
CA GLU A 1 11.71 -33.02 12.65
C GLU A 1 10.71 -32.85 11.52
N ARG A 2 9.40 -32.74 11.82
CA ARG A 2 8.38 -32.49 10.78
C ARG A 2 8.23 -30.98 10.63
N VAL A 3 8.86 -30.38 9.61
CA VAL A 3 8.54 -29.02 9.18
C VAL A 3 7.14 -29.06 8.60
N ALA A 4 6.16 -28.63 9.40
CA ALA A 4 4.82 -28.38 8.91
C ALA A 4 4.90 -27.22 7.91
N THR A 5 4.88 -27.54 6.61
CA THR A 5 4.59 -26.57 5.55
C THR A 5 3.15 -26.11 5.70
N ARG A 6 2.91 -25.22 6.68
CA ARG A 6 1.71 -24.40 6.72
C ARG A 6 1.75 -23.56 5.44
N ARG A 7 0.78 -23.74 4.54
CA ARG A 7 0.45 -22.74 3.50
C ARG A 7 0.04 -21.47 4.24
N ALA A 8 1.01 -20.68 4.67
CA ALA A 8 0.77 -19.47 5.42
C ALA A 8 0.13 -18.45 4.48
N CYS A 9 -0.99 -17.86 4.92
CA CYS A 9 -1.65 -16.78 4.20
C CYS A 9 -0.63 -15.65 3.99
N THR A 10 -0.37 -15.28 2.73
CA THR A 10 0.66 -14.30 2.42
C THR A 10 0.14 -12.90 2.76
N PRO A 11 0.99 -11.99 3.27
CA PRO A 11 0.58 -10.62 3.56
C PRO A 11 0.01 -9.89 2.35
N LYS A 12 0.49 -10.21 1.14
CA LYS A 12 -0.04 -9.68 -0.12
C LYS A 12 -1.50 -10.07 -0.34
N TYR A 13 -1.83 -11.34 -0.11
CA TYR A 13 -3.21 -11.81 -0.24
C TYR A 13 -4.11 -11.21 0.83
N VAL A 14 -3.65 -11.13 2.08
CA VAL A 14 -4.39 -10.45 3.16
C VAL A 14 -4.66 -8.99 2.80
N GLY A 15 -3.66 -8.28 2.27
CA GLY A 15 -3.81 -6.90 1.83
C GLY A 15 -4.84 -6.74 0.72
N ALA A 16 -4.80 -7.61 -0.30
CA ALA A 16 -5.75 -7.59 -1.40
C ALA A 16 -7.19 -7.82 -0.93
N VAL A 17 -7.43 -8.86 -0.11
CA VAL A 17 -8.75 -9.16 0.44
C VAL A 17 -9.25 -8.05 1.38
N PHE A 18 -8.34 -7.42 2.13
CA PHE A 18 -8.69 -6.28 2.98
C PHE A 18 -9.19 -5.10 2.14
N ILE A 19 -8.48 -4.74 1.06
CA ILE A 19 -8.89 -3.67 0.16
C ILE A 19 -10.26 -3.97 -0.46
N GLU A 20 -10.44 -5.18 -0.97
CA GLU A 20 -11.68 -5.59 -1.63
C GLU A 20 -12.90 -5.44 -0.72
N ARG A 21 -12.75 -5.74 0.58
CA ARG A 21 -13.87 -5.74 1.53
C ARG A 21 -14.04 -4.46 2.34
N VAL A 22 -12.95 -3.73 2.61
CA VAL A 22 -12.96 -2.56 3.51
C VAL A 22 -12.58 -1.28 2.78
N GLY A 23 -11.75 -1.36 1.74
CA GLY A 23 -11.10 -0.21 1.12
C GLY A 23 -9.96 0.36 1.98
N ILE A 24 -9.08 1.16 1.36
CA ILE A 24 -8.06 1.92 2.10
C ILE A 24 -8.56 3.34 2.29
N ILE A 25 -8.86 3.67 3.54
CA ILE A 25 -9.15 5.01 4.01
C ILE A 25 -7.86 5.59 4.61
N GLU A 26 -7.68 6.90 4.51
CA GLU A 26 -6.65 7.63 5.26
C GLU A 26 -6.73 7.26 6.77
N GLY A 27 -5.58 7.01 7.41
CA GLY A 27 -5.52 6.69 8.85
C GLY A 27 -5.64 5.21 9.24
N ILE A 28 -5.64 4.27 8.30
CA ILE A 28 -5.62 2.83 8.63
C ILE A 28 -4.27 2.42 9.23
N VAL A 29 -4.32 1.81 10.41
CA VAL A 29 -3.17 1.21 11.11
C VAL A 29 -3.22 -0.33 11.09
N PRO A 30 -2.09 -1.04 11.32
CA PRO A 30 -2.05 -2.50 11.27
C PRO A 30 -3.08 -3.21 12.16
N GLN A 31 -3.44 -2.61 13.29
CA GLN A 31 -4.44 -3.16 14.22
C GLN A 31 -5.83 -3.27 13.59
N HIS A 32 -6.21 -2.33 12.72
CA HIS A 32 -7.47 -2.40 12.01
C HIS A 32 -7.51 -3.64 11.11
N ILE A 33 -6.44 -3.91 10.35
CA ILE A 33 -6.34 -5.13 9.53
C ILE A 33 -6.43 -6.38 10.40
N ALA A 34 -5.73 -6.43 11.52
CA ALA A 34 -5.78 -7.58 12.42
C ALA A 34 -7.19 -7.85 12.95
N ILE A 35 -7.91 -6.80 13.37
CA ILE A 35 -9.28 -6.88 13.88
C ILE A 35 -10.23 -7.30 12.75
N SER A 36 -10.17 -6.63 11.61
CA SER A 36 -11.00 -6.92 10.45
C SER A 36 -10.84 -8.34 9.94
N MET A 37 -9.60 -8.86 9.87
CA MET A 37 -9.33 -10.24 9.45
C MET A 37 -9.84 -11.26 10.47
N LYS A 38 -9.75 -10.94 11.77
CA LYS A 38 -10.32 -11.78 12.82
C LYS A 38 -11.85 -11.82 12.75
N VAL A 39 -12.50 -10.68 12.53
CA VAL A 39 -13.97 -10.57 12.46
C VAL A 39 -14.52 -11.22 11.20
N MET A 40 -13.92 -10.95 10.04
CA MET A 40 -14.44 -11.43 8.75
C MET A 40 -14.10 -12.90 8.48
N PHE A 41 -12.93 -13.37 8.92
CA PHE A 41 -12.40 -14.67 8.50
C PHE A 41 -11.93 -15.55 9.66
N GLY A 42 -12.08 -15.10 10.91
CA GLY A 42 -11.54 -15.81 12.08
C GLY A 42 -10.01 -15.83 12.14
N LEU A 43 -9.32 -15.09 11.27
CA LEU A 43 -7.87 -15.16 11.11
C LEU A 43 -7.16 -14.25 12.13
N ARG A 44 -6.39 -14.85 13.03
CA ARG A 44 -5.55 -14.10 13.98
C ARG A 44 -4.20 -13.79 13.34
N LEU A 45 -3.96 -12.52 13.07
CA LEU A 45 -2.69 -12.03 12.54
C LEU A 45 -1.80 -11.47 13.65
N SER A 46 -0.49 -11.66 13.53
CA SER A 46 0.47 -10.93 14.34
C SER A 46 0.54 -9.46 13.90
N TYR A 47 1.09 -8.59 14.74
CA TYR A 47 1.36 -7.22 14.36
C TYR A 47 2.22 -7.14 13.09
N THR A 48 3.30 -7.92 13.02
CA THR A 48 4.21 -7.95 11.87
C THR A 48 3.53 -8.40 10.58
N ALA A 49 2.65 -9.40 10.64
CA ALA A 49 1.87 -9.86 9.50
C ALA A 49 0.88 -8.79 9.05
N SER A 50 0.20 -8.14 9.99
CA SER A 50 -0.75 -7.07 9.72
C SER A 50 -0.08 -5.82 9.14
N TYR A 51 1.12 -5.49 9.62
CA TYR A 51 1.92 -4.39 9.08
C TYR A 51 2.37 -4.67 7.65
N ARG A 52 2.83 -5.89 7.35
CA ARG A 52 3.18 -6.28 5.98
C ARG A 52 1.96 -6.29 5.05
N ALA A 53 0.79 -6.68 5.56
CA ALA A 53 -0.45 -6.61 4.81
C ALA A 53 -0.88 -5.17 4.54
N LEU A 54 -0.69 -4.26 5.51
CA LEU A 54 -0.94 -2.82 5.30
C LEU A 54 -0.06 -2.24 4.20
N ARG A 55 1.25 -2.52 4.22
CA ARG A 55 2.17 -2.06 3.16
C ARG A 55 1.76 -2.59 1.79
N ALA A 56 1.44 -3.88 1.70
CA ALA A 56 0.99 -4.48 0.45
C ALA A 56 -0.32 -3.85 -0.03
N ALA A 57 -1.26 -3.58 0.88
CA ALA A 57 -2.50 -2.91 0.55
C ALA A 57 -2.24 -1.48 0.01
N GLN A 58 -1.40 -0.70 0.69
CA GLN A 58 -1.04 0.64 0.25
C GLN A 58 -0.41 0.64 -1.15
N GLU A 59 0.45 -0.33 -1.44
CA GLU A 59 1.08 -0.52 -2.75
C GLU A 59 0.05 -0.86 -3.84
N TYR A 60 -0.96 -1.69 -3.55
CA TYR A 60 -2.03 -1.96 -4.51
C TYR A 60 -2.88 -0.72 -4.85
N VAL A 61 -3.08 0.19 -3.90
CA VAL A 61 -3.91 1.39 -4.11
C VAL A 61 -3.12 2.55 -4.72
N ARG A 62 -1.89 2.77 -4.25
CA ARG A 62 -1.06 3.93 -4.64
C ARG A 62 -0.07 3.60 -5.76
N GLY A 63 0.09 2.33 -6.10
CA GLY A 63 1.16 1.86 -6.97
C GLY A 63 2.49 1.75 -6.23
N THR A 64 3.51 1.31 -6.96
CA THR A 64 4.87 1.22 -6.45
C THR A 64 5.57 2.58 -6.50
N ALA A 65 6.71 2.70 -5.83
CA ALA A 65 7.54 3.90 -5.97
C ALA A 65 8.00 4.12 -7.42
N GLU A 66 8.30 3.04 -8.14
CA GLU A 66 8.70 3.07 -9.55
C GLU A 66 7.59 3.64 -10.43
N ASP A 67 6.35 3.19 -10.24
CA ASP A 67 5.18 3.73 -10.93
C ASP A 67 4.98 5.22 -10.63
N GLY A 68 5.23 5.63 -9.38
CA GLY A 68 5.20 7.03 -8.96
C GLY A 68 6.24 7.89 -9.68
N TYR A 69 7.49 7.42 -9.74
CA TYR A 69 8.57 8.14 -10.43
C TYR A 69 8.37 8.20 -11.95
N ALA A 70 7.81 7.15 -12.57
CA ALA A 70 7.48 7.16 -13.99
C ALA A 70 6.50 8.30 -14.35
N ASN A 71 5.59 8.65 -13.42
CA ASN A 71 4.61 9.71 -13.60
C ASN A 71 5.13 11.11 -13.21
N LEU A 72 6.34 11.24 -12.69
CA LEU A 72 6.86 12.50 -12.13
C LEU A 72 6.82 13.66 -13.13
N ALA A 73 7.25 13.43 -14.37
CA ALA A 73 7.23 14.45 -15.42
C ALA A 73 5.79 14.98 -15.69
N SER A 74 4.81 14.08 -15.68
CA SER A 74 3.40 14.45 -15.88
C SER A 74 2.85 15.28 -14.73
N TYR A 75 3.24 14.97 -13.48
CA TYR A 75 2.84 15.75 -12.32
C TYR A 75 3.46 17.14 -12.32
N LEU A 76 4.77 17.22 -12.60
CA LEU A 76 5.47 18.50 -12.73
C LEU A 76 4.83 19.39 -13.80
N HIS A 77 4.47 18.82 -14.96
CA HIS A 77 3.77 19.53 -16.00
C HIS A 77 2.44 20.13 -15.52
N ARG A 78 1.59 19.32 -14.87
CA ARG A 78 0.31 19.79 -14.31
C ARG A 78 0.49 20.84 -13.21
N THR A 79 1.52 20.73 -12.39
CA THR A 79 1.82 21.74 -11.36
C THR A 79 2.20 23.07 -12.00
N LYS A 80 2.95 23.06 -13.10
CA LYS A 80 3.31 24.26 -13.86
C LYS A 80 2.10 24.91 -14.53
N GLU A 81 1.18 24.10 -15.06
CA GLU A 81 -0.09 24.59 -15.63
C GLU A 81 -0.98 25.24 -14.56
N ALA A 82 -1.11 24.60 -13.39
CA ALA A 82 -1.94 25.10 -12.29
C ALA A 82 -1.34 26.35 -11.63
N ASN A 83 -0.01 26.44 -11.55
CA ASN A 83 0.72 27.54 -10.91
C ASN A 83 1.81 28.06 -11.85
N PRO A 84 1.47 28.98 -12.78
CA PRO A 84 2.42 29.61 -13.66
C PRO A 84 3.54 30.28 -12.86
N GLY A 85 4.80 29.92 -13.13
CA GLY A 85 5.98 30.39 -12.38
C GLY A 85 6.64 29.32 -11.50
N THR A 86 6.03 28.15 -11.36
CA THR A 86 6.67 27.00 -10.70
C THR A 86 7.85 26.49 -11.53
N ILE A 87 9.04 26.44 -10.93
CA ILE A 87 10.24 25.84 -11.53
C ILE A 87 10.15 24.33 -11.39
N THR A 88 10.15 23.62 -12.51
CA THR A 88 9.96 22.16 -12.59
C THR A 88 11.14 21.44 -13.24
N ASP A 89 12.09 22.18 -13.78
CA ASP A 89 13.28 21.68 -14.46
C ASP A 89 14.54 22.08 -13.69
N LEU A 90 15.50 21.14 -13.59
CA LEU A 90 16.83 21.42 -13.04
C LEU A 90 17.77 21.70 -14.20
N VAL A 91 18.34 22.91 -14.26
CA VAL A 91 19.43 23.24 -15.19
C VAL A 91 20.73 22.92 -14.49
N ARG A 92 21.61 22.16 -15.15
CA ARG A 92 22.96 21.89 -14.66
C ARG A 92 23.93 22.82 -15.39
N ASP A 93 24.78 23.48 -14.63
CA ASP A 93 25.89 24.30 -15.13
C ASP A 93 26.95 23.47 -15.88
#